data_AF-A0A957PUD4-F1
#
_entry.id   AF-A0A957PUD4-F1
#
_cell.length_a   1.000
_cell.length_b   1.000
_cell.length_c   1.000
_cell.angle_alpha   90.00
_cell.angle_beta   90.00
_cell.angle_gamma   90.00
#
_symmetry.space_group_name_H-M   'P 1'
#
loop_
_entity.id
_entity.type
_entity.pdbx_description
1 polymer ?
#
loop_
_entity_poly.entity_id
_entity_poly.type
_entity_poly.pdbx_seq_one_letter_code
_entity_poly.pdbx_strand_id
1 'polypeptide(L)' 'MSILTLEPITTDEEKEMPLSNAETAETTRSLFTHQTGQALVALGTLFKHVPPFNESVGRTTSENLIALGKKLQGMK' A
#
# COMPACT_ATOMS: atom_id res chain seq x y z
N MET A 1 22.58 53.17 21.95
CA MET A 1 21.62 52.48 22.85
C MET A 1 20.25 53.07 22.60
N SER A 2 19.52 52.54 21.61
CA SER A 2 18.12 52.93 21.36
C SER A 2 17.26 51.71 21.60
N ILE A 3 16.41 51.80 22.62
CA ILE A 3 15.30 50.88 22.83
C ILE A 3 14.18 51.29 21.88
N LEU A 4 13.69 50.34 21.09
CA LEU A 4 12.43 50.46 20.36
C LEU A 4 11.38 49.60 21.07
N THR A 5 10.23 50.21 21.23
CA THR A 5 9.03 49.79 21.94
C THR A 5 8.33 48.58 21.28
N LEU A 6 7.67 47.77 22.13
CA LEU A 6 6.90 46.58 21.75
C LEU A 6 5.68 46.90 20.89
N GLU A 7 5.40 46.02 19.92
CA GLU A 7 4.04 45.68 19.49
C GLU A 7 3.91 44.14 19.46
N PRO A 8 2.90 43.52 20.11
CA PRO A 8 2.63 42.10 19.96
C PRO A 8 1.85 41.86 18.66
N ILE A 9 2.50 41.29 17.65
CA ILE A 9 1.82 40.80 16.45
C ILE A 9 1.21 39.45 16.80
N THR A 10 -0.05 39.46 17.22
CA THR A 10 -0.93 38.30 17.06
C THR A 10 -1.54 38.40 15.67
N THR A 11 -1.12 37.53 14.76
CA THR A 11 -1.92 37.19 13.58
C THR A 11 -1.78 35.69 13.44
N ASP A 12 -2.87 35.00 13.75
CA ASP A 12 -3.12 33.61 13.42
C ASP A 12 -2.72 33.34 11.96
N GLU A 13 -1.52 32.78 11.75
CA GLU A 13 -1.33 31.93 10.60
C GLU A 13 -2.09 30.63 10.89
N GLU A 14 -3.35 30.60 10.47
CA GLU A 14 -4.00 29.36 10.06
C GLU A 14 -3.10 28.73 9.00
N LYS A 15 -2.16 27.92 9.48
CA LYS A 15 -1.36 27.03 8.66
C LYS A 15 -2.35 26.08 8.00
N GLU A 16 -2.74 26.38 6.77
CA GLU A 16 -3.48 25.49 5.88
C GLU A 16 -2.82 24.11 5.97
N MET A 17 -3.50 23.19 6.66
CA MET A 17 -3.12 21.79 6.62
C MET A 17 -3.33 21.33 5.18
N PRO A 18 -2.31 20.79 4.50
CA PRO A 18 -2.52 20.32 3.15
C PRO A 18 -3.55 19.20 3.18
N LEU A 19 -4.64 19.40 2.45
CA LEU A 19 -5.65 18.41 2.11
C LEU A 19 -5.03 17.35 1.18
N SER A 20 -3.97 16.67 1.64
CA SER A 20 -3.08 15.81 0.83
C SER A 20 -3.10 14.34 1.29
N ASN A 21 -3.71 14.06 2.43
CA ASN A 21 -3.72 12.69 2.98
C ASN A 21 -4.61 11.71 2.18
N ALA A 22 -5.66 12.17 1.50
CA ALA A 22 -6.58 11.28 0.80
C ALA A 22 -5.97 10.68 -0.48
N GLU A 23 -5.40 11.51 -1.35
CA GLU A 23 -4.80 11.07 -2.62
C GLU A 23 -3.54 10.21 -2.41
N THR A 24 -2.74 10.57 -1.39
CA THR A 24 -1.56 9.79 -0.99
C THR A 24 -1.97 8.43 -0.42
N ALA A 25 -3.06 8.37 0.37
CA ALA A 25 -3.59 7.13 0.91
C ALA A 25 -4.17 6.21 -0.18
N GLU A 26 -4.88 6.76 -1.17
CA GLU A 26 -5.40 5.98 -2.30
C GLU A 26 -4.27 5.40 -3.16
N THR A 27 -3.24 6.19 -3.44
CA THR A 27 -2.06 5.75 -4.19
C THR A 27 -1.29 4.66 -3.43
N THR A 28 -1.09 4.85 -2.12
CA THR A 28 -0.43 3.85 -1.25
C THR A 28 -1.24 2.56 -1.16
N ARG A 29 -2.57 2.65 -1.04
CA ARG A 29 -3.47 1.49 -1.03
C ARG A 29 -3.44 0.74 -2.36
N SER A 30 -3.43 1.46 -3.48
CA SER A 30 -3.32 0.88 -4.82
C SER A 30 -2.01 0.12 -4.98
N LEU A 31 -0.89 0.74 -4.60
CA LEU A 31 0.44 0.12 -4.62
C LEU A 31 0.50 -1.13 -3.75
N PHE A 32 0.02 -1.04 -2.51
CA PHE A 32 -0.03 -2.16 -1.58
C PHE A 32 -0.88 -3.31 -2.12
N THR A 33 -2.02 -3.00 -2.72
CA THR A 33 -2.93 -3.99 -3.32
C THR A 33 -2.24 -4.73 -4.47
N HIS A 34 -1.56 -3.99 -5.34
CA HIS A 34 -0.82 -4.57 -6.46
C HIS A 34 0.34 -5.46 -5.99
N GLN A 35 1.15 -4.99 -5.02
CA GLN A 35 2.25 -5.76 -4.43
C GLN A 35 1.76 -7.03 -3.72
N THR A 36 0.65 -6.92 -2.99
CA THR A 36 -0.02 -8.06 -2.36
C THR A 36 -0.43 -9.07 -3.44
N GLY A 37 -0.98 -8.59 -4.55
CA GLY A 37 -1.30 -9.45 -5.69
C GLY A 37 -0.08 -10.20 -6.25
N GLN A 38 1.07 -9.53 -6.40
CA GLN A 38 2.34 -10.15 -6.81
C GLN A 38 2.81 -11.22 -5.83
N ALA A 39 2.74 -10.96 -4.53
CA ALA A 39 3.10 -11.93 -3.51
C ALA A 39 2.22 -13.19 -3.60
N LEU A 40 0.90 -13.04 -3.77
CA LEU A 40 -0.02 -14.16 -3.89
C LEU A 40 0.23 -15.02 -5.15
N VAL A 41 0.51 -14.38 -6.30
CA VAL A 41 0.87 -15.12 -7.53
C VAL A 41 2.17 -15.90 -7.33
N ALA A 42 3.18 -15.28 -6.71
CA ALA A 42 4.46 -15.93 -6.43
C ALA A 42 4.27 -17.13 -5.49
N LEU A 43 3.55 -16.96 -4.38
CA LEU A 43 3.27 -18.04 -3.42
C LEU A 43 2.48 -19.19 -4.06
N GLY A 44 1.42 -18.90 -4.80
CA GLY A 44 0.66 -19.93 -5.49
C GLY A 44 1.49 -20.66 -6.56
N THR A 45 2.41 -19.96 -7.24
CA THR A 45 3.32 -20.58 -8.20
C THR A 45 4.34 -21.48 -7.52
N LEU A 46 4.89 -21.05 -6.37
CA LEU A 46 5.78 -21.87 -5.54
C LEU A 46 5.06 -23.13 -5.07
N PHE A 47 3.86 -22.99 -4.51
CA PHE A 47 3.07 -24.12 -4.04
C PHE A 47 2.67 -25.06 -5.18
N LYS A 48 2.53 -24.56 -6.41
CA LYS A 48 2.21 -25.41 -7.56
C LYS A 48 3.41 -26.21 -8.08
N HIS A 49 4.63 -25.71 -7.99
CA HIS A 49 5.77 -26.27 -8.72
C HIS A 49 6.97 -26.68 -7.86
N VAL A 50 7.02 -26.30 -6.58
CA VAL A 50 8.16 -26.60 -5.71
C VAL A 50 7.79 -27.77 -4.78
N PRO A 51 8.40 -28.96 -4.93
CA PRO A 51 8.25 -30.09 -4.01
C PRO A 51 9.16 -29.83 -2.80
N PRO A 52 8.63 -29.19 -1.74
CA PRO A 52 7.81 -29.88 -0.74
C PRO A 52 6.40 -29.28 -0.55
N PHE A 53 6.12 -28.17 -1.22
CA PHE A 53 4.85 -27.45 -1.07
C PHE A 53 3.76 -28.01 -1.97
N ASN A 54 4.07 -28.46 -3.18
CA ASN A 54 3.10 -29.09 -4.08
C ASN A 54 2.50 -30.40 -3.51
N GLU A 55 3.22 -31.08 -2.63
CA GLU A 55 2.75 -32.32 -1.99
C GLU A 55 1.84 -32.04 -0.79
N SER A 56 2.12 -30.96 -0.06
CA SER A 56 1.42 -30.60 1.19
C SER A 56 0.29 -29.59 0.97
N VAL A 57 0.43 -28.71 -0.01
CA VAL A 57 -0.54 -27.69 -0.41
C VAL A 57 -1.30 -28.21 -1.63
N GLY A 58 -2.60 -28.44 -1.45
CA GLY A 58 -3.45 -28.94 -2.53
C GLY A 58 -3.46 -28.01 -3.76
N ARG A 59 -3.56 -28.61 -4.95
CA ARG A 59 -3.60 -27.91 -6.24
C ARG A 59 -4.58 -26.73 -6.25
N THR A 60 -5.77 -26.92 -5.67
CA THR A 60 -6.81 -25.88 -5.57
C THR A 60 -6.34 -24.65 -4.78
N THR A 61 -5.59 -24.84 -3.70
CA THR A 61 -5.06 -23.73 -2.89
C THR A 61 -4.05 -22.90 -3.70
N SER A 62 -3.14 -23.57 -4.41
CA SER A 62 -2.16 -22.94 -5.28
C SER A 62 -2.82 -22.13 -6.41
N GLU A 63 -3.85 -22.71 -7.04
CA GLU A 63 -4.62 -22.04 -8.10
C GLU A 63 -5.43 -20.85 -7.56
N ASN A 64 -6.02 -20.97 -6.37
CA ASN A 64 -6.75 -19.89 -5.71
C ASN A 64 -5.84 -18.71 -5.37
N LEU A 65 -4.64 -18.95 -4.87
CA LEU A 65 -3.67 -17.88 -4.60
C LEU A 65 -3.26 -17.14 -5.89
N ILE A 66 -3.02 -17.88 -6.98
CA ILE A 66 -2.74 -17.28 -8.28
C ILE A 66 -3.92 -16.44 -8.77
N ALA A 67 -5.15 -16.96 -8.65
CA ALA A 67 -6.36 -16.27 -9.10
C ALA A 67 -6.63 -14.99 -8.29
N LEU A 68 -6.52 -15.05 -6.96
CA LEU A 68 -6.65 -13.88 -6.09
C LEU A 68 -5.55 -12.86 -6.38
N GLY A 69 -4.31 -13.32 -6.56
CA GLY A 69 -3.19 -12.45 -6.87
C GLY A 69 -3.37 -11.65 -8.17
N LYS A 70 -3.79 -12.33 -9.25
CA LYS A 70 -4.12 -11.68 -10.53
C LYS A 70 -5.24 -10.66 -10.39
N LYS A 71 -6.30 -11.01 -9.64
CA LYS A 71 -7.43 -10.10 -9.37
C LYS A 71 -6.97 -8.83 -8.65
N LEU A 72 -6.07 -8.94 -7.67
CA LEU A 72 -5.52 -7.78 -6.95
C LEU A 72 -4.55 -6.94 -7.79
N GLN A 73 -3.88 -7.54 -8.77
CA GLN A 73 -3.05 -6.80 -9.74
C GLN A 73 -3.88 -6.06 -10.80
N GLY A 74 -5.20 -6.29 -10.88
CA GLY A 74 -6.03 -5.78 -11.97
C GLY A 74 -5.84 -6.55 -13.28
N MET A 75 -5.19 -7.71 -13.25
CA MET A 75 -5.06 -8.62 -14.40
C MET A 75 -6.34 -9.46 -14.49
N LYS A 76 -7.12 -9.23 -15.55
CA LYS A 76 -8.41 -9.89 -15.79
C LYS A 76 -8.25 -11.20 -16.55
#